data_AF-A0A0D2DQ75-F1
#
_entry.id   AF-A0A0D2DQ75-F1
#
_cell.length_a   1.000
_cell.length_b   1.000
_cell.length_c   1.000
_cell.angle_alpha   90.00
_cell.angle_beta   90.00
_cell.angle_gamma   90.00
#
_symmetry.space_group_name_H-M   'P 1'
#
loop_
_entity.id
_entity.type
_entity.pdbx_description
1 polymer ?
#
loop_
_entity_poly.entity_id
_entity_poly.type
_entity_poly.pdbx_seq_one_letter_code
_entity_poly.pdbx_strand_id
1 'polypeptide(L)'
;MGQEASKPDPNAQLLVIGCGMSRTGTATFSEALKILLGGPVYHGGSQLVGAGEKHMRDWIELCKHTPIKNEEDRKIVLEGLKSMVAGYTAVTDLPPILFTEELVELFPNAHVICTTRDPEAWWNSVRAITSKQIPKSETKTFFALC
;
A
#
# COMPACT_ATOMS: atom_id res chain seq x y z
N MET A 1 9.51 13.84 -10.44
CA MET A 1 8.17 13.23 -10.36
C MET A 1 8.15 12.29 -9.17
N GLY A 2 7.54 12.70 -8.08
CA GLY A 2 7.30 11.89 -6.88
C GLY A 2 6.23 12.60 -6.08
N GLN A 3 5.25 11.87 -5.57
CA GLN A 3 4.34 12.45 -4.59
C GLN A 3 5.11 12.69 -3.30
N GLU A 4 4.84 13.82 -2.65
CA GLU A 4 5.27 14.01 -1.27
C GLU A 4 4.42 13.12 -0.35
N ALA A 5 5.05 12.63 0.71
CA ALA A 5 4.36 11.93 1.78
C ALA A 5 3.26 12.83 2.36
N SER A 6 2.02 12.33 2.36
CA SER A 6 0.90 13.02 2.97
C SER A 6 1.00 12.97 4.50
N LYS A 7 0.52 14.02 5.17
CA LYS A 7 0.47 14.05 6.64
C LYS A 7 -0.90 13.56 7.10
N PRO A 8 -0.97 12.67 8.10
CA PRO A 8 -2.25 12.18 8.60
C PRO A 8 -3.02 13.30 9.30
N ASP A 9 -4.34 13.30 9.11
CA ASP A 9 -5.29 14.17 9.81
C ASP A 9 -6.05 13.32 10.85
N PRO A 10 -5.95 13.62 12.15
CA PRO A 10 -6.66 12.87 13.20
C PRO A 10 -8.18 12.76 13.00
N ASN A 11 -8.79 13.65 12.21
CA ASN A 11 -10.23 13.64 11.93
C ASN A 11 -10.59 12.83 10.67
N ALA A 12 -9.61 12.41 9.87
CA ALA A 12 -9.85 11.63 8.66
C ALA A 12 -10.25 10.20 8.99
N GLN A 13 -11.26 9.71 8.28
CA GLN A 13 -11.71 8.32 8.31
C GLN A 13 -11.35 7.65 6.99
N LEU A 14 -10.97 6.37 7.03
CA LEU A 14 -10.65 5.63 5.82
C LEU A 14 -11.93 5.32 5.03
N LEU A 15 -12.04 5.89 3.82
CA LEU A 15 -13.21 5.78 2.94
C LEU A 15 -12.93 4.92 1.71
N VAL A 16 -11.67 4.82 1.27
CA VAL A 16 -11.29 4.06 0.07
C VAL A 16 -10.06 3.19 0.33
N ILE A 17 -10.16 1.91 -0.03
CA ILE A 17 -9.07 0.95 -0.05
C ILE A 17 -8.71 0.68 -1.51
N GLY A 18 -7.56 1.18 -1.94
CA GLY A 18 -7.02 0.91 -3.27
C GLY A 18 -6.23 -0.40 -3.29
N CYS A 19 -6.77 -1.47 -3.87
CA CYS A 19 -6.13 -2.79 -3.92
C CYS A 19 -5.39 -3.09 -5.23
N GLY A 20 -5.19 -2.07 -6.08
CA GLY A 20 -4.41 -2.21 -7.30
C GLY A 20 -2.91 -2.31 -7.03
N MET A 21 -2.24 -3.24 -7.72
CA MET A 21 -0.80 -3.45 -7.61
C MET A 21 0.00 -2.18 -7.95
N SER A 22 1.21 -2.05 -7.39
CA SER A 22 2.16 -1.03 -7.83
C SER A 22 2.26 -1.03 -9.36
N ARG A 23 2.40 0.16 -9.96
CA ARG A 23 2.54 0.34 -11.42
C ARG A 23 1.26 0.14 -12.24
N THR A 24 0.10 0.08 -11.60
CA THR A 24 -1.23 0.11 -12.25
C THR A 24 -1.87 1.51 -12.28
N GLY A 25 -1.11 2.57 -11.97
CA GLY A 25 -1.62 3.95 -11.90
C GLY A 25 -1.90 4.46 -10.48
N THR A 26 -1.41 3.75 -9.46
CA THR A 26 -1.61 4.06 -8.01
C THR A 26 -1.33 5.51 -7.64
N ALA A 27 -0.29 6.14 -8.21
CA ALA A 27 0.02 7.55 -7.94
C ALA A 27 -1.08 8.48 -8.49
N THR A 28 -1.43 8.38 -9.77
CA THR A 28 -2.52 9.19 -10.34
C THR A 28 -3.84 8.96 -9.60
N PHE A 29 -4.11 7.72 -9.22
CA PHE A 29 -5.28 7.37 -8.42
C PHE A 29 -5.26 8.05 -7.04
N SER A 30 -4.12 8.03 -6.33
CA SER A 30 -3.92 8.75 -5.07
C SER A 30 -4.22 10.24 -5.19
N GLU A 31 -3.74 10.92 -6.24
CA GLU A 31 -4.04 12.35 -6.45
C GLU A 31 -5.53 12.59 -6.72
N ALA A 32 -6.17 11.75 -7.53
CA ALA A 32 -7.61 11.85 -7.78
C ALA A 32 -8.41 11.70 -6.47
N LEU A 33 -8.02 10.77 -5.60
CA LEU A 33 -8.66 10.58 -4.30
C LEU A 33 -8.43 11.78 -3.36
N LYS A 34 -7.24 12.40 -3.34
CA LYS A 34 -6.99 13.62 -2.57
C LYS A 34 -7.97 14.74 -2.97
N ILE A 35 -8.22 14.90 -4.27
CA ILE A 35 -9.17 15.88 -4.80
C ILE A 35 -10.61 15.54 -4.40
N LEU A 36 -11.02 14.29 -4.60
CA LEU A 36 -12.41 13.85 -4.38
C LEU A 36 -12.80 13.77 -2.90
N LEU A 37 -11.88 13.33 -2.05
CA LEU A 37 -12.13 13.09 -0.63
C LEU A 37 -11.74 14.29 0.26
N GLY A 38 -11.03 15.27 -0.29
CA GLY A 38 -10.61 16.48 0.43
C GLY A 38 -9.72 16.20 1.64
N GLY A 39 -8.96 15.10 1.63
CA GLY A 39 -8.15 14.65 2.78
C GLY A 39 -6.90 13.88 2.38
N PRO A 40 -6.05 13.54 3.37
CA PRO A 40 -4.77 12.89 3.12
C PRO A 40 -4.94 11.45 2.62
N VAL A 41 -4.26 11.12 1.52
CA VAL A 41 -4.24 9.76 0.96
C VAL A 41 -2.88 9.14 1.20
N TYR A 42 -2.86 7.95 1.80
CA TYR A 42 -1.65 7.15 1.96
C TYR A 42 -1.25 6.56 0.60
N HIS A 43 -0.05 6.90 0.12
CA HIS A 43 0.55 6.27 -1.06
C HIS A 43 1.89 5.64 -0.69
N GLY A 44 1.99 4.34 -0.91
CA GLY A 44 3.16 3.52 -0.61
C GLY A 44 4.52 4.10 -1.01
N GLY A 45 4.66 4.48 -2.28
CA GLY A 45 5.91 5.00 -2.81
C GLY A 45 6.36 6.30 -2.15
N SER A 46 5.42 7.17 -1.78
CA SER A 46 5.73 8.41 -1.05
C SER A 46 6.03 8.15 0.43
N GLN A 47 5.26 7.29 1.09
CA GLN A 47 5.32 7.11 2.53
C GLN A 47 6.53 6.29 2.97
N LEU A 48 6.92 5.29 2.20
CA LEU A 48 8.13 4.50 2.51
C LEU A 48 9.42 5.34 2.45
N VAL A 49 9.42 6.44 1.70
CA VAL A 49 10.58 7.34 1.57
C VAL A 49 10.46 8.55 2.50
N GLY A 50 9.25 9.11 2.65
CA GLY A 50 9.03 10.41 3.29
C GLY A 50 8.54 10.36 4.74
N ALA A 51 8.04 9.23 5.25
CA ALA A 51 7.48 9.13 6.60
C ALA A 51 8.52 8.86 7.71
N GLY A 52 9.78 8.67 7.35
CA GLY A 52 10.89 8.43 8.29
C GLY A 52 11.13 6.96 8.62
N GLU A 53 12.26 6.70 9.27
CA GLU A 53 12.76 5.33 9.54
C GLU A 53 11.83 4.49 10.40
N LYS A 54 11.24 5.10 11.45
CA LYS A 54 10.31 4.39 12.34
C LYS A 54 9.14 3.81 11.55
N HIS A 55 8.55 4.59 10.65
CA HIS A 55 7.41 4.16 9.83
C HIS A 55 7.75 2.93 8.97
N MET A 56 8.96 2.90 8.40
CA MET A 56 9.44 1.75 7.65
C MET A 56 9.63 0.52 8.55
N ARG A 57 10.18 0.70 9.76
CA ARG A 57 10.35 -0.38 10.73
C ARG A 57 9.01 -0.96 11.20
N ASP A 58 8.01 -0.12 11.43
CA ASP A 58 6.67 -0.55 11.81
C ASP A 58 6.04 -1.43 10.71
N TRP A 59 6.18 -1.07 9.44
CA TRP A 59 5.77 -1.93 8.32
C TRP A 59 6.54 -3.25 8.25
N ILE A 60 7.87 -3.21 8.44
CA ILE A 60 8.69 -4.43 8.45
C ILE A 60 8.22 -5.39 9.54
N GLU A 61 7.93 -4.87 10.73
CA GLU A 61 7.43 -5.69 11.83
C GLU A 61 6.06 -6.29 11.49
N LEU A 62 5.13 -5.49 11.00
CA LEU A 62 3.80 -5.93 10.61
C LEU A 62 3.86 -7.05 9.54
N CYS A 63 4.74 -6.91 8.55
CA CYS A 63 4.92 -7.90 7.49
C CYS A 63 5.47 -9.25 7.99
N LYS A 64 6.13 -9.33 9.16
CA LYS A 64 6.59 -10.63 9.72
C LYS A 64 5.44 -11.53 10.15
N HIS A 65 4.28 -10.93 10.45
CA HIS A 65 3.07 -11.61 10.87
C HIS A 65 2.10 -11.90 9.72
N THR A 66 2.52 -11.63 8.47
CA THR A 66 1.73 -11.91 7.26
C THR A 66 2.42 -12.99 6.40
N PRO A 67 1.70 -13.99 5.87
CA PRO A 67 0.28 -14.25 6.08
C PRO A 67 -0.01 -14.66 7.53
N ILE A 68 -1.19 -14.28 8.03
CA ILE A 68 -1.65 -14.59 9.39
C ILE A 68 -1.73 -16.12 9.56
N LYS A 69 -1.08 -16.68 10.58
CA LYS A 69 -1.07 -18.13 10.84
C LYS A 69 -1.84 -18.54 12.10
N ASN A 70 -2.08 -17.60 13.01
CA ASN A 70 -2.73 -17.83 14.29
C ASN A 70 -3.37 -16.52 14.79
N GLU A 71 -4.11 -16.61 15.90
CA GLU A 71 -4.83 -15.46 16.49
C GLU A 71 -3.89 -14.35 17.00
N GLU A 72 -2.67 -14.68 17.40
CA GLU A 72 -1.71 -13.65 17.84
C GLU A 72 -1.23 -12.82 16.64
N ASP A 73 -0.85 -13.48 15.53
CA ASP A 73 -0.53 -12.80 14.26
C ASP A 73 -1.70 -11.92 13.82
N ARG A 74 -2.92 -12.44 13.91
CA ARG A 74 -4.14 -11.71 13.55
C ARG A 74 -4.28 -10.43 14.37
N LYS A 75 -4.15 -10.53 15.69
CA LYS A 75 -4.23 -9.36 16.58
C LYS A 75 -3.17 -8.32 16.24
N ILE A 76 -1.92 -8.73 16.07
CA ILE A 76 -0.81 -7.84 15.72
C ILE A 76 -1.08 -7.15 14.38
N VAL A 77 -1.53 -7.91 13.37
CA VAL A 77 -1.83 -7.38 12.04
C VAL A 77 -2.97 -6.37 12.10
N LEU A 78 -4.09 -6.69 12.72
CA LEU A 78 -5.26 -5.82 12.76
C LEU A 78 -5.01 -4.53 13.55
N GLU A 79 -4.36 -4.62 14.72
CA GLU A 79 -4.01 -3.44 15.53
C GLU A 79 -2.96 -2.57 14.83
N GLY A 80 -1.94 -3.20 14.25
CA GLY A 80 -0.89 -2.52 13.50
C GLY A 80 -1.45 -1.79 12.27
N LEU A 81 -2.27 -2.46 11.45
CA LEU A 81 -2.89 -1.84 10.27
C LEU A 81 -3.73 -0.62 10.64
N LYS A 82 -4.57 -0.74 11.68
CA LYS A 82 -5.38 0.37 12.16
C LYS A 82 -4.52 1.59 12.53
N SER A 83 -3.36 1.36 13.13
CA SER A 83 -2.38 2.42 13.43
C SER A 83 -1.74 2.98 12.17
N MET A 84 -1.27 2.12 11.25
CA MET A 84 -0.54 2.53 10.05
C MET A 84 -1.39 3.36 9.08
N VAL A 85 -2.70 3.12 9.04
CA VAL A 85 -3.65 3.83 8.15
C VAL A 85 -4.44 4.92 8.87
N ALA A 86 -4.20 5.14 10.17
CA ALA A 86 -4.90 6.16 10.94
C ALA A 86 -4.67 7.55 10.36
N GLY A 87 -5.75 8.31 10.24
CA GLY A 87 -5.72 9.69 9.75
C GLY A 87 -5.51 9.82 8.25
N TYR A 88 -5.77 8.77 7.46
CA TYR A 88 -5.84 8.85 6.00
C TYR A 88 -7.28 8.57 5.52
N THR A 89 -7.71 9.31 4.49
CA THR A 89 -9.01 9.12 3.85
C THR A 89 -9.01 7.98 2.83
N ALA A 90 -7.84 7.63 2.32
CA ALA A 90 -7.66 6.46 1.47
C ALA A 90 -6.25 5.88 1.58
N VAL A 91 -6.10 4.61 1.18
CA VAL A 91 -4.80 3.92 1.07
C VAL A 91 -4.62 3.37 -0.34
N THR A 92 -3.40 3.47 -0.86
CA THR A 92 -3.03 2.99 -2.20
C THR A 92 -1.59 2.49 -2.22
N ASP A 93 -1.31 1.54 -3.11
CA ASP A 93 0.03 0.98 -3.34
C ASP A 93 0.57 0.14 -2.16
N LEU A 94 1.75 -0.47 -2.33
CA LEU A 94 2.43 -1.25 -1.28
C LEU A 94 2.95 -0.37 -0.14
N PRO A 95 2.95 -0.81 1.13
CA PRO A 95 2.52 -2.13 1.61
C PRO A 95 1.01 -2.37 1.83
N PRO A 96 0.10 -1.38 2.05
CA PRO A 96 -1.29 -1.63 2.42
C PRO A 96 -2.05 -2.64 1.55
N ILE A 97 -1.78 -2.72 0.24
CA ILE A 97 -2.46 -3.68 -0.64
C ILE A 97 -2.26 -5.15 -0.24
N LEU A 98 -1.16 -5.48 0.45
CA LEU A 98 -0.89 -6.84 0.95
C LEU A 98 -1.90 -7.27 2.02
N PHE A 99 -2.63 -6.31 2.58
CA PHE A 99 -3.55 -6.50 3.69
C PHE A 99 -4.98 -6.10 3.30
N THR A 100 -5.35 -6.27 2.03
CA THR A 100 -6.66 -5.79 1.52
C THR A 100 -7.81 -6.45 2.28
N GLU A 101 -7.73 -7.75 2.57
CA GLU A 101 -8.78 -8.48 3.29
C GLU A 101 -8.93 -7.98 4.73
N GLU A 102 -7.81 -7.78 5.43
CA GLU A 102 -7.78 -7.26 6.80
C GLU A 102 -8.26 -5.81 6.87
N LEU A 103 -7.93 -4.98 5.86
CA LEU A 103 -8.43 -3.61 5.76
C LEU A 103 -9.94 -3.58 5.51
N VAL A 104 -10.48 -4.48 4.70
CA VAL A 104 -11.93 -4.61 4.50
C VAL A 104 -12.63 -5.05 5.79
N GLU A 105 -12.02 -5.93 6.57
CA GLU A 105 -12.53 -6.31 7.88
C GLU A 105 -12.55 -5.13 8.87
N LEU A 106 -11.46 -4.37 8.94
CA LEU A 106 -11.34 -3.22 9.85
C LEU A 106 -12.25 -2.05 9.46
N PHE A 107 -12.46 -1.85 8.16
CA PHE A 107 -13.18 -0.71 7.59
C PHE A 107 -14.26 -1.19 6.61
N PRO A 108 -15.31 -1.88 7.10
CA PRO A 108 -16.31 -2.53 6.23
C PRO A 108 -17.16 -1.55 5.40
N ASN A 109 -17.15 -0.26 5.76
CA ASN A 109 -17.84 0.80 5.02
C ASN A 109 -16.95 1.46 3.94
N ALA A 110 -15.65 1.14 3.89
CA ALA A 110 -14.75 1.70 2.89
C ALA A 110 -14.99 1.04 1.52
N HIS A 111 -14.96 1.85 0.45
CA HIS A 111 -15.04 1.33 -0.90
C HIS A 111 -13.72 0.70 -1.34
N VAL A 112 -13.78 -0.49 -1.91
CA VAL A 112 -12.60 -1.18 -2.47
C VAL A 112 -12.51 -0.92 -3.97
N ILE A 113 -11.38 -0.38 -4.42
CA ILE A 113 -11.15 -0.07 -5.85
C ILE A 113 -9.86 -0.73 -6.30
N CYS A 114 -9.96 -1.60 -7.32
CA CYS A 114 -8.80 -2.26 -7.94
C CYS A 114 -8.43 -1.56 -9.25
N THR A 115 -7.32 -0.82 -9.26
CA THR A 115 -6.74 -0.32 -10.52
C THR A 115 -6.02 -1.44 -11.23
N THR A 116 -6.33 -1.65 -12.52
CA THR A 116 -5.75 -2.71 -13.34
C THR A 116 -4.99 -2.13 -14.53
N ARG A 117 -4.16 -2.96 -15.15
CA ARG A 117 -3.39 -2.63 -16.34
C ARG A 117 -3.19 -3.89 -17.17
N ASP A 118 -3.03 -3.73 -18.49
CA ASP A 118 -2.56 -4.81 -19.34
C ASP A 118 -1.31 -5.49 -18.74
N PRO A 119 -1.26 -6.82 -18.59
CA PRO A 119 -0.17 -7.52 -17.91
C PRO A 119 1.22 -7.27 -18.52
N GLU A 120 1.34 -7.24 -19.84
CA GLU A 120 2.62 -7.00 -20.51
C GLU A 120 3.09 -5.56 -20.30
N ALA A 121 2.19 -4.58 -20.45
CA ALA A 121 2.47 -3.18 -20.16
C ALA A 121 2.83 -2.95 -18.69
N TRP A 122 2.15 -3.63 -17.77
CA TRP A 122 2.47 -3.61 -16.35
C TRP A 122 3.88 -4.15 -16.10
N TRP A 123 4.20 -5.31 -16.64
CA TRP A 123 5.51 -5.92 -16.49
C TRP A 123 6.62 -5.03 -17.05
N ASN A 124 6.41 -4.47 -18.24
CA ASN A 124 7.33 -3.51 -18.84
C ASN A 124 7.57 -2.30 -17.90
N SER A 125 6.51 -1.80 -17.25
CA SER A 125 6.64 -0.71 -16.28
C SER A 125 7.35 -1.12 -14.99
N VAL A 126 7.11 -2.32 -14.45
CA VAL A 126 7.79 -2.84 -13.25
C VAL A 126 9.26 -3.04 -13.54
N ARG A 127 9.58 -3.74 -14.63
CA ARG A 127 10.95 -4.01 -15.05
C ARG A 127 11.76 -2.73 -15.20
N ALA A 128 11.19 -1.67 -15.77
CA ALA A 128 11.90 -0.41 -15.95
C ALA A 128 12.38 0.24 -14.63
N ILE A 129 11.70 -0.05 -13.51
CA ILE A 129 12.07 0.49 -12.19
C ILE A 129 12.89 -0.50 -11.35
N THR A 130 12.78 -1.82 -11.59
CA THR A 130 13.54 -2.84 -10.85
C THR A 130 14.83 -3.25 -11.55
N SER A 131 14.96 -3.07 -12.87
CA SER A 131 16.11 -3.54 -13.65
C SER A 131 17.43 -2.83 -13.35
N LYS A 132 17.39 -1.71 -12.61
CA LYS A 132 18.60 -1.04 -12.10
C LYS A 132 19.09 -1.64 -10.78
N GLN A 133 18.33 -2.52 -10.15
CA GLN A 133 18.54 -2.99 -8.78
C GLN A 133 18.58 -4.53 -8.65
N ILE A 134 17.99 -5.29 -9.58
CA ILE A 134 17.95 -6.76 -9.53
C ILE A 134 18.82 -7.37 -10.64
N PRO A 135 19.85 -8.18 -10.33
CA PRO A 135 20.59 -8.95 -11.33
C PRO A 135 19.65 -9.85 -12.13
N LYS A 136 19.85 -9.98 -13.45
CA LYS A 136 18.99 -10.76 -14.36
C LYS A 136 18.73 -12.21 -13.92
N SER A 137 19.55 -12.76 -13.04
CA SER A 137 19.44 -14.13 -12.50
C SER A 137 18.30 -14.33 -11.51
N GLU A 138 17.84 -13.28 -10.81
CA GLU A 138 16.88 -13.41 -9.69
C GLU A 138 15.46 -12.93 -10.03
N THR A 139 15.25 -12.47 -11.26
CA THR A 139 13.96 -11.91 -11.69
C THR A 139 12.82 -12.93 -11.66
N LYS A 140 13.09 -14.23 -11.71
CA LYS A 140 12.07 -15.29 -11.63
C LYS A 140 11.59 -15.59 -10.20
N THR A 141 12.43 -15.36 -9.18
CA THR A 141 12.13 -15.73 -7.78
C THR A 141 11.19 -14.73 -7.11
N PHE A 142 11.28 -13.44 -7.44
CA PHE A 142 10.42 -12.38 -6.90
C PHE A 142 8.92 -12.62 -7.18
N PHE A 143 8.60 -13.31 -8.29
CA PHE A 143 7.23 -13.57 -8.73
C PHE A 143 6.59 -14.84 -8.16
N ALA A 144 7.36 -15.71 -7.49
CA ALA A 144 6.77 -16.86 -6.82
C ALA A 144 6.14 -16.50 -5.46
N LEU A 145 6.28 -15.24 -5.03
CA LEU A 145 5.90 -14.73 -3.71
C LEU A 145 4.81 -13.64 -3.76
N CYS A 146 4.33 -13.27 -4.95
CA CYS A 146 3.20 -12.38 -5.18
C CYS A 146 2.10 -13.16 -5.91
#